data_AF-A0A7W8N4B0-F1
#
_entry.id   AF-A0A7W8N4B0-F1
#
_cell.length_a   1.000
_cell.length_b   1.000
_cell.length_c   1.000
_cell.angle_alpha   90.00
_cell.angle_beta   90.00
_cell.angle_gamma   90.00
#
_symmetry.space_group_name_H-M   'P 1'
#
loop_
_entity.id
_entity.type
_entity.pdbx_description
1 polymer ?
#
loop_
_entity_poly.entity_id
_entity_poly.type
_entity_poly.pdbx_seq_one_letter_code
_entity_poly.pdbx_strand_id
1 'polypeptide(L)'
;MIIDKQLAKVGVVCRREQTVKLLETQIALVEAQEGIAVIPSFGMLACRNRKVTTSALIDPVVSLDFYQISNRGSRLSEDAKEFSRFLKTYIANWAGSSNVP
;
A
#
# COMPACT_ATOMS: atom_id res chain seq x y z
N MET A 1 1.27 -11.13 -2.20
CA MET A 1 1.65 -9.74 -2.60
C MET A 1 2.90 -9.77 -3.48
N ILE A 2 3.19 -8.70 -4.21
CA ILE A 2 4.40 -8.62 -5.07
C ILE A 2 5.68 -8.79 -4.24
N ILE A 3 5.69 -8.24 -3.01
CA ILE A 3 6.80 -8.35 -2.09
C ILE A 3 7.17 -9.81 -1.75
N ASP A 4 6.20 -10.71 -1.69
CA ASP A 4 6.43 -12.13 -1.40
C ASP A 4 7.34 -12.80 -2.42
N LYS A 5 7.19 -12.42 -3.71
CA LYS A 5 8.05 -12.91 -4.79
C LYS A 5 9.46 -12.33 -4.69
N GLN A 6 9.59 -11.08 -4.24
CA GLN A 6 10.88 -10.41 -4.11
C GLN A 6 11.65 -10.96 -2.91
N LEU A 7 10.99 -11.16 -1.77
CA LEU A 7 11.57 -11.82 -0.60
C LEU A 7 12.11 -13.21 -0.93
N ALA A 8 11.35 -14.01 -1.71
CA ALA A 8 11.81 -15.32 -2.15
C ALA A 8 13.06 -15.25 -3.05
N LYS A 9 13.18 -14.23 -3.92
CA LYS A 9 14.36 -14.05 -4.79
C LYS A 9 15.62 -13.70 -4.01
N VAL A 10 15.50 -12.94 -2.92
CA VAL A 10 16.63 -12.59 -2.04
C VAL A 10 16.90 -13.64 -0.97
N GLY A 11 16.26 -14.82 -1.06
CA GLY A 11 16.49 -15.94 -0.14
C GLY A 11 15.84 -15.79 1.23
N VAL A 12 14.97 -14.79 1.43
CA VAL A 12 14.24 -14.63 2.69
C VAL A 12 13.11 -15.65 2.76
N VAL A 13 13.26 -16.63 3.64
CA VAL A 13 12.23 -17.63 3.94
C VAL A 13 11.34 -17.11 5.05
N CYS A 14 10.15 -16.65 4.69
CA CYS A 14 9.14 -16.23 5.66
C CYS A 14 8.24 -17.42 6.01
N ARG A 15 8.27 -17.86 7.27
CA ARG A 15 7.33 -18.88 7.78
C ARG A 15 5.95 -18.25 7.88
N ARG A 16 5.13 -18.42 6.84
CA ARG A 16 3.75 -17.93 6.83
C ARG A 16 2.85 -18.95 7.51
N GLU A 17 2.36 -18.63 8.70
CA GLU A 17 1.34 -19.43 9.38
C GLU A 17 -0.05 -19.17 8.80
N GLN A 18 -0.28 -17.96 8.27
CA GLN A 18 -1.55 -17.56 7.64
C GLN A 18 -1.32 -16.61 6.46
N THR A 19 -2.22 -16.65 5.46
CA THR A 19 -2.26 -15.70 4.35
C THR A 19 -3.51 -14.84 4.45
N VAL A 20 -3.32 -13.55 4.76
CA VAL A 20 -4.40 -12.57 4.88
C VAL A 20 -4.34 -11.61 3.70
N LYS A 21 -5.46 -11.39 3.00
CA LYS A 21 -5.50 -10.55 1.79
C LYS A 21 -5.89 -9.09 2.04
N LEU A 22 -6.61 -8.82 3.13
CA LEU A 22 -7.10 -7.49 3.45
C LEU A 22 -6.10 -6.75 4.34
N LEU A 23 -5.70 -5.56 3.92
CA LEU A 23 -4.72 -4.73 4.62
C LEU A 23 -5.15 -4.38 6.04
N GLU A 24 -6.40 -3.93 6.21
CA GLU A 24 -6.97 -3.62 7.53
C GLU A 24 -6.91 -4.80 8.50
N THR A 25 -7.16 -6.02 8.00
CA THR A 25 -7.07 -7.23 8.82
C THR A 25 -5.63 -7.56 9.18
N GLN A 26 -4.68 -7.40 8.25
CA GLN A 26 -3.26 -7.58 8.56
C GLN A 26 -2.82 -6.61 9.67
N ILE A 27 -3.21 -5.34 9.58
CA ILE A 27 -2.87 -4.33 10.60
C ILE A 27 -3.55 -4.66 11.94
N ALA A 28 -4.82 -5.08 11.93
CA ALA A 28 -5.53 -5.49 13.14
C ALA A 28 -4.89 -6.69 13.84
N LEU A 29 -4.38 -7.66 13.08
CA LEU A 29 -3.66 -8.81 13.62
C LEU A 29 -2.33 -8.39 14.26
N VAL A 30 -1.58 -7.48 13.61
CA VAL A 30 -0.36 -6.90 14.21
C VAL A 30 -0.70 -6.16 15.51
N GLU A 31 -1.76 -5.36 15.52
CA GLU A 31 -2.25 -4.65 16.71
C GLU A 31 -2.67 -5.61 17.84
N ALA A 32 -3.21 -6.78 17.49
CA ALA A 32 -3.54 -7.87 18.41
C ALA A 32 -2.33 -8.73 18.81
N GLN A 33 -1.12 -8.36 18.40
CA GLN A 33 0.14 -9.09 18.68
C GLN A 33 0.25 -10.46 18.01
N GLU A 34 -0.48 -10.69 16.92
CA GLU A 34 -0.44 -11.94 16.12
C GLU A 34 0.71 -11.95 15.09
N GLY A 35 1.79 -11.20 15.34
CA GLY A 35 3.01 -11.19 14.52
C GLY A 35 3.26 -9.88 13.78
N ILE A 36 3.88 -9.98 12.59
CA ILE A 36 4.37 -8.86 11.78
C ILE A 36 3.78 -8.95 10.37
N ALA A 37 3.38 -7.81 9.82
CA ALA A 37 2.91 -7.69 8.44
C ALA A 37 3.81 -6.75 7.62
N VAL A 38 4.05 -7.12 6.36
CA VAL A 38 4.68 -6.24 5.37
C VAL A 38 3.58 -5.66 4.49
N ILE A 39 3.45 -4.34 4.50
CA ILE A 39 2.38 -3.61 3.80
C ILE A 39 2.96 -2.55 2.87
N PRO A 40 2.24 -2.14 1.82
CA PRO A 40 2.62 -0.98 1.02
C PRO A 40 2.60 0.31 1.85
N SER A 41 3.47 1.27 1.53
CA SER A 41 3.57 2.53 2.27
C SER A 41 2.28 3.36 2.28
N PHE A 42 1.39 3.21 1.30
CA PHE A 42 0.05 3.84 1.34
C PHE A 42 -0.84 3.32 2.47
N GLY A 43 -0.54 2.12 2.99
CA GLY A 43 -1.22 1.54 4.14
C GLY A 43 -0.90 2.23 5.46
N MET A 44 0.15 3.06 5.51
CA MET A 44 0.53 3.79 6.73
C MET A 44 -0.58 4.71 7.25
N LEU A 45 -1.46 5.19 6.37
CA LEU A 45 -2.63 5.98 6.76
C LEU A 45 -3.57 5.19 7.68
N ALA A 46 -3.74 3.88 7.43
CA ALA A 46 -4.55 2.99 8.26
C ALA A 46 -3.88 2.66 9.62
N CYS A 47 -2.55 2.78 9.71
CA CYS A 47 -1.81 2.57 10.95
C CYS A 47 -1.88 3.77 11.91
N ARG A 48 -2.19 4.99 11.43
CA ARG A 48 -2.03 6.25 12.19
C ARG A 48 -2.75 6.28 13.54
N ASN A 49 -3.91 5.64 13.63
CA ASN A 49 -4.75 5.64 14.83
C ASN A 49 -4.75 4.29 15.58
N ARG A 50 -3.80 3.41 15.26
CA ARG A 50 -3.69 2.06 15.82
C ARG A 50 -2.41 1.92 16.63
N LYS A 51 -2.42 1.02 17.61
CA LYS A 51 -1.26 0.77 18.48
C LYS A 51 -0.27 -0.18 17.81
N VAL A 52 0.33 0.27 16.71
CA VAL A 52 1.30 -0.51 15.92
C VAL A 52 2.60 0.27 15.71
N THR A 53 3.73 -0.43 15.82
CA THR A 53 5.03 0.11 15.42
C THR A 53 5.26 -0.17 13.94
N THR A 54 5.75 0.83 13.22
CA THR A 54 6.02 0.74 11.78
C THR A 54 7.47 1.09 11.50
N SER A 55 8.04 0.46 10.48
CA SER A 55 9.41 0.70 10.02
C SER A 55 9.47 0.52 8.52
N ALA A 56 10.25 1.35 7.83
CA ALA A 56 10.45 1.25 6.40
C ALA A 56 11.29 0.00 6.06
N LEU A 57 10.87 -0.74 5.04
CA LEU A 57 11.65 -1.85 4.52
C LEU A 57 12.80 -1.29 3.66
N ILE A 58 14.04 -1.67 3.98
CA ILE A 58 15.24 -1.18 3.29
C ILE A 58 15.65 -2.08 2.12
N ASP A 59 15.46 -3.39 2.25
CA ASP A 59 15.73 -4.37 1.19
C ASP A 59 14.85 -5.63 1.39
N PRO A 60 14.05 -6.07 0.41
CA PRO A 60 13.85 -5.47 -0.92
C PRO A 60 12.79 -4.35 -0.92
N VAL A 61 13.09 -3.24 -1.58
CA VAL A 61 12.11 -2.17 -1.87
C VAL A 61 11.38 -2.49 -3.18
N VAL A 62 10.05 -2.38 -3.16
CA VAL A 62 9.20 -2.62 -4.33
C VAL A 62 8.38 -1.38 -4.64
N SER A 63 8.63 -0.78 -5.80
CA SER A 63 7.83 0.33 -6.32
C SER A 63 6.45 -0.17 -6.77
N LEU A 64 5.42 0.62 -6.47
CA LEU A 64 4.06 0.42 -6.93
C LEU A 64 3.57 1.69 -7.61
N ASP A 65 2.96 1.53 -8.78
CA ASP A 65 2.41 2.62 -9.56
C ASP A 65 0.89 2.69 -9.42
N PHE A 66 0.36 3.91 -9.36
CA PHE A 66 -1.09 4.16 -9.40
C PHE A 66 -1.51 4.54 -10.81
N TYR A 67 -2.52 3.85 -11.33
CA TYR A 67 -3.09 4.11 -12.65
C TYR A 67 -4.56 4.45 -12.55
N GLN A 68 -5.00 5.46 -13.31
CA GLN A 68 -6.42 5.66 -13.58
C GLN A 68 -6.81 4.81 -14.80
N ILE A 69 -7.74 3.88 -14.60
CA ILE A 69 -8.35 3.11 -15.69
C ILE A 69 -9.64 3.80 -16.10
N SER A 70 -9.84 4.00 -17.39
CA SER A 70 -11.06 4.58 -17.96
C SER A 70 -11.58 3.72 -19.12
N ASN A 71 -12.90 3.68 -19.29
CA ASN A 71 -13.50 3.03 -20.45
C ASN A 71 -13.51 3.99 -21.63
N ARG A 72 -12.86 3.61 -22.73
CA ARG A 72 -12.76 4.41 -23.96
C ARG A 72 -14.13 4.78 -24.55
N GLY A 73 -15.13 3.92 -24.41
CA GLY A 73 -16.47 4.12 -24.96
C GLY A 73 -17.34 5.10 -24.17
N SER A 74 -16.96 5.47 -22.96
CA SER A 74 -17.73 6.35 -22.08
C SER A 74 -16.97 7.63 -21.79
N ARG A 75 -17.57 8.78 -22.06
CA ARG A 75 -17.02 10.07 -21.65
C ARG A 75 -17.42 10.33 -20.19
N LEU A 76 -16.44 10.62 -19.34
CA LEU A 76 -16.70 11.10 -17.98
C LEU A 76 -17.48 12.43 -18.05
N SER A 77 -18.42 12.63 -17.11
CA SER A 77 -19.00 13.95 -16.88
C SER A 77 -17.91 14.97 -16.52
N GLU A 78 -18.19 16.26 -16.68
CA GLU A 78 -17.20 17.29 -16.35
C GLU A 78 -16.85 17.24 -14.84
N ASP A 79 -17.82 17.01 -13.96
CA ASP A 79 -17.59 16.79 -12.52
C ASP A 79 -16.65 15.60 -12.25
N ALA A 80 -16.85 14.48 -12.94
CA ALA A 80 -16.01 13.29 -12.77
C ALA A 80 -14.59 13.51 -13.31
N LYS A 81 -14.42 14.33 -14.36
CA LYS A 81 -13.10 14.74 -14.86
C LYS A 81 -12.40 15.67 -13.88
N GLU A 82 -13.13 16.61 -13.32
CA GLU A 82 -12.60 17.53 -12.31
C GLU A 82 -12.15 16.77 -11.07
N PHE A 83 -12.98 15.86 -10.56
CA PHE A 83 -12.62 14.98 -9.47
C PHE A 83 -11.42 14.08 -9.81
N SER A 84 -11.37 13.52 -11.02
CA SER A 84 -10.21 12.73 -11.48
C SER A 84 -8.93 13.55 -11.50
N ARG A 85 -9.00 14.83 -11.92
CA ARG A 85 -7.86 15.75 -11.92
C ARG A 85 -7.41 16.04 -10.50
N PHE A 86 -8.35 16.34 -9.61
CA PHE A 86 -8.08 16.53 -8.18
C PHE A 86 -7.38 15.31 -7.58
N LEU A 87 -7.92 14.10 -7.78
CA LEU A 87 -7.34 12.87 -7.25
C LEU A 87 -5.90 12.65 -7.73
N LYS A 88 -5.61 12.89 -9.01
CA LYS A 88 -4.25 12.77 -9.55
C LYS A 88 -3.27 13.69 -8.84
N THR A 89 -3.63 14.96 -8.69
CA THR A 89 -2.78 15.94 -8.00
C THR A 89 -2.62 15.59 -6.53
N TYR A 90 -3.71 15.22 -5.86
CA TYR A 90 -3.70 14.84 -4.45
C TYR A 90 -2.80 13.63 -4.19
N ILE A 91 -2.93 12.57 -5.00
CA ILE A 91 -2.12 11.36 -4.89
C ILE A 91 -0.65 11.66 -5.24
N ALA A 92 -0.37 12.46 -6.28
CA ALA A 92 1.01 12.82 -6.64
C ALA A 92 1.73 13.57 -5.51
N ASN A 93 1.04 14.50 -4.85
CA ASN A 93 1.59 15.24 -3.72
C ASN A 93 1.86 14.32 -2.52
N TRP A 94 0.92 13.43 -2.20
CA TRP A 94 1.08 12.46 -1.12
C TRP A 94 2.19 11.44 -1.43
N ALA A 95 2.24 10.90 -2.65
CA ALA A 95 3.25 9.95 -3.09
C ALA A 95 4.66 10.58 -3.14
N GLY A 96 4.78 11.84 -3.57
CA GLY A 96 6.04 12.59 -3.55
C GLY A 96 6.49 12.99 -2.14
N SER A 97 5.54 13.18 -1.22
CA SER A 97 5.80 13.49 0.20
C SER A 97 6.01 12.22 1.05
N SER A 98 5.79 11.04 0.48
CA SER A 98 6.04 9.73 1.11
C SER A 98 7.52 9.34 1.10
N ASN A 99 8.43 10.32 1.05
CA ASN A 99 9.76 10.19 1.65
C ASN A 99 9.56 9.99 3.16
N VAL A 100 9.14 8.78 3.52
CA VAL A 100 9.23 8.25 4.86
C VAL A 100 10.74 8.14 5.14
N PRO A 101 11.25 8.74 6.23
CA PRO A 101 12.65 8.56 6.61
C PRO A 101 12.99 7.08 6.83
#